data_AF-A0A3Q9KF98-F1
#
_entry.id   AF-A0A3Q9KF98-F1
#
_cell.length_a   1.000
_cell.length_b   1.000
_cell.length_c   1.000
_cell.angle_alpha   90.00
_cell.angle_beta   90.00
_cell.angle_gamma   90.00
#
_symmetry.space_group_name_H-M   'P 1'
#
loop_
_entity.id
_entity.type
_entity.pdbx_description
1 polymer ?
#
loop_
_entity_poly.entity_id
_entity_poly.type
_entity_poly.pdbx_seq_one_letter_code
_entity_poly.pdbx_strand_id
1 'polypeptide(L)'
;MLTGPASADSPAGGRADTRAACAYYNGNALTVYGQRGDRVRQVQCLLANRRYLPWGDVTGYFGPKTRAAVKKFQSRHHLTADGKVGKKTWYALYHA
;
A
#
# COMPACT_ATOMS: atom_id res chain seq x y z
N MET A 1 -31.17 -0.33 6.48
CA MET A 1 -30.18 -0.23 5.40
C MET A 1 -29.28 0.97 5.68
N LEU A 2 -28.27 0.85 6.55
CA LEU A 2 -27.37 1.97 6.86
C LEU A 2 -26.22 1.97 5.85
N THR A 3 -26.31 2.88 4.88
CA THR A 3 -25.19 3.33 4.05
C THR A 3 -24.12 3.94 4.96
N GLY A 4 -23.00 3.24 5.13
CA GLY A 4 -21.84 3.76 5.84
C GLY A 4 -21.19 4.91 5.06
N PRO A 5 -20.75 5.99 5.72
CA PRO A 5 -20.05 7.07 5.05
C PRO A 5 -18.68 6.56 4.58
N ALA A 6 -18.42 6.71 3.29
CA ALA A 6 -17.08 6.62 2.74
C ALA A 6 -16.27 7.77 3.36
N SER A 7 -15.40 7.45 4.34
CA SER A 7 -14.41 8.39 4.85
C SER A 7 -13.41 8.70 3.74
N ALA A 8 -13.74 9.72 2.95
CA ALA A 8 -12.80 10.47 2.16
C ALA A 8 -12.16 11.49 3.11
N ASP A 9 -11.01 11.13 3.67
CA ASP A 9 -10.09 12.11 4.25
C ASP A 9 -8.82 12.04 3.40
N SER A 10 -8.64 13.04 2.55
CA SER A 10 -7.44 13.27 1.76
C SER A 10 -6.93 14.66 2.12
N PRO A 11 -5.70 14.81 2.63
CA PRO A 11 -5.05 16.09 2.58
C PRO A 11 -4.36 16.21 1.21
N ALA A 12 -4.90 17.08 0.36
CA ALA A 12 -4.14 17.67 -0.73
C ALA A 12 -3.27 18.80 -0.12
N GLY A 13 -1.95 18.61 -0.05
CA GLY A 13 -1.01 19.63 0.44
C GLY A 13 0.43 19.21 0.20
N GLY A 14 1.11 19.88 -0.73
CA GLY A 14 2.37 19.43 -1.32
C GLY A 14 3.62 19.54 -0.45
N ARG A 15 4.66 18.80 -0.87
CA ARG A 15 6.08 19.18 -0.94
C ARG A 15 6.85 18.07 -1.67
N ALA A 16 7.69 18.48 -2.62
CA ALA A 16 8.25 17.68 -3.70
C ALA A 16 9.27 16.59 -3.28
N ASP A 17 9.49 16.35 -1.99
CA ASP A 17 10.50 15.40 -1.48
C ASP A 17 9.93 14.22 -0.66
N THR A 18 8.61 13.98 -0.72
CA THR A 18 7.95 12.86 -0.01
C THR A 18 7.94 11.54 -0.79
N ARG A 19 8.28 11.57 -2.08
CA ARG A 19 8.25 10.39 -2.98
C ARG A 19 9.36 9.39 -2.67
N ALA A 20 10.53 9.87 -2.23
CA ALA A 20 11.66 9.03 -1.83
C ALA A 20 11.47 8.42 -0.42
N ALA A 21 10.78 9.14 0.47
CA ALA A 21 10.62 8.72 1.87
C ALA A 21 9.43 7.78 2.12
N CYS A 22 8.55 7.54 1.13
CA CYS A 22 7.28 6.82 1.31
C CYS A 22 6.58 7.23 2.61
N ALA A 23 6.12 8.48 2.69
CA ALA A 23 5.52 9.05 3.90
C ALA A 23 4.03 9.43 3.69
N TYR A 24 3.25 8.51 3.10
CA TYR A 24 1.82 8.72 2.83
C TYR A 24 0.93 8.25 3.98
N TYR A 25 1.35 7.22 4.71
CA TYR A 25 0.56 6.62 5.80
C TYR A 25 1.51 5.97 6.81
N ASN A 26 1.23 6.11 8.11
CA ASN A 26 2.07 5.60 9.21
C ASN A 26 1.39 4.50 10.05
N GLY A 27 0.19 4.04 9.66
CA GLY A 27 -0.54 2.98 10.37
C GLY A 27 -0.36 1.59 9.77
N ASN A 28 -1.20 0.64 10.21
CA ASN A 28 -1.17 -0.76 9.81
C ASN A 28 -2.56 -1.36 9.52
N ALA A 29 -3.54 -0.51 9.25
CA ALA A 29 -4.90 -0.96 8.98
C ALA A 29 -4.95 -1.82 7.70
N LEU A 30 -5.90 -2.77 7.67
CA LEU A 30 -6.03 -3.71 6.57
C LEU A 30 -6.18 -2.96 5.23
N THR A 31 -5.31 -3.30 4.28
CA THR A 31 -5.34 -2.74 2.91
C THR A 31 -5.57 -3.86 1.92
N VAL A 32 -6.62 -3.74 1.10
CA VAL A 32 -7.06 -4.80 0.20
C VAL A 32 -7.39 -4.28 -1.20
N TYR A 33 -7.52 -5.23 -2.13
CA TYR A 33 -7.92 -4.97 -3.50
C TYR A 33 -9.15 -4.07 -3.62
N GLY A 34 -9.15 -3.17 -4.60
CA GLY A 34 -10.23 -2.23 -4.86
C GLY A 34 -10.15 -0.93 -4.04
N GLN A 35 -9.42 -0.93 -2.92
CA GLN A 35 -9.26 0.28 -2.11
C GLN A 35 -8.42 1.35 -2.81
N ARG A 36 -8.60 2.60 -2.36
CA ARG A 36 -7.88 3.78 -2.84
C ARG A 36 -7.39 4.64 -1.66
N GLY A 37 -6.45 5.54 -1.94
CA GLY A 37 -5.99 6.57 -1.01
C GLY A 37 -4.57 6.34 -0.48
N ASP A 38 -4.19 7.13 0.52
CA ASP A 38 -2.80 7.23 0.99
C ASP A 38 -2.26 5.93 1.58
N ARG A 39 -3.13 5.14 2.24
CA ARG A 39 -2.79 3.80 2.71
C ARG A 39 -2.29 2.90 1.57
N VAL A 40 -2.98 2.93 0.43
CA VAL A 40 -2.60 2.15 -0.75
C VAL A 40 -1.32 2.71 -1.38
N ARG A 41 -1.22 4.03 -1.47
CA ARG A 41 -0.04 4.70 -2.02
C ARG A 41 1.22 4.38 -1.21
N GLN A 42 1.09 4.29 0.12
CA GLN A 42 2.15 3.83 1.02
C GLN A 42 2.60 2.40 0.70
N VAL A 43 1.67 1.45 0.60
CA VAL A 43 1.99 0.06 0.21
C VAL A 43 2.75 0.03 -1.11
N GLN A 44 2.24 0.73 -2.12
CA GLN A 44 2.84 0.74 -3.45
C GLN A 44 4.24 1.35 -3.45
N CYS A 45 4.45 2.43 -2.70
CA CYS A 45 5.75 3.06 -2.55
C CYS A 45 6.77 2.12 -1.89
N LEU A 46 6.39 1.47 -0.78
CA LEU A 46 7.26 0.50 -0.09
C LEU A 46 7.59 -0.73 -0.96
N LEU A 47 6.66 -1.17 -1.81
CA LEU A 47 6.89 -2.22 -2.80
C LEU A 47 7.80 -1.74 -3.94
N ALA A 48 7.68 -0.48 -4.35
CA ALA A 48 8.50 0.11 -5.41
C ALA A 48 9.95 0.30 -4.99
N ASN A 49 10.20 0.79 -3.78
CA ASN A 49 11.53 0.84 -3.16
C ASN A 49 12.23 -0.52 -3.18
N ARG A 50 11.45 -1.60 -3.02
CA ARG A 50 11.95 -2.98 -3.00
C ARG A 50 11.87 -3.69 -4.35
N ARG A 51 11.59 -2.96 -5.44
CA ARG A 51 11.57 -3.46 -6.82
C ARG A 51 10.52 -4.57 -7.05
N TYR A 52 9.46 -4.61 -6.25
CA TYR A 52 8.30 -5.49 -6.47
C TYR A 52 7.24 -4.86 -7.36
N LEU A 53 7.21 -3.53 -7.42
CA LEU A 53 6.26 -2.74 -8.21
C LEU A 53 7.04 -1.61 -8.91
N PRO A 54 6.76 -1.27 -10.17
CA PRO A 54 7.42 -0.12 -10.79
C PRO A 54 6.85 1.18 -10.20
N TRP A 55 7.68 2.24 -10.15
CA TRP A 55 7.30 3.54 -9.60
C TRP A 55 6.09 4.18 -10.32
N GLY A 56 5.89 3.88 -11.60
CA GLY A 56 4.72 4.33 -12.36
C GLY A 56 3.38 3.76 -11.88
N ASP A 57 3.39 2.67 -11.11
CA ASP A 57 2.18 2.04 -10.58
C ASP A 57 1.84 2.51 -9.15
N VAL A 58 2.58 3.49 -8.58
CA VAL A 58 2.28 4.16 -7.30
C VAL A 58 1.15 5.18 -7.48
N THR A 59 -0.02 4.66 -7.83
CA THR A 59 -1.22 5.44 -8.21
C THR A 59 -2.07 5.84 -7.01
N GLY A 60 -1.98 5.10 -5.90
CA GLY A 60 -2.93 5.13 -4.79
C GLY A 60 -4.16 4.24 -5.03
N TYR A 61 -4.19 3.40 -6.06
CA TYR A 61 -5.26 2.43 -6.30
C TYR A 61 -4.78 0.98 -6.20
N PHE A 62 -5.45 0.17 -5.38
CA PHE A 62 -5.08 -1.22 -5.15
C PHE A 62 -5.67 -2.11 -6.24
N GLY A 63 -5.07 -2.04 -7.42
CA GLY A 63 -5.43 -2.83 -8.59
C GLY A 63 -4.69 -4.18 -8.71
N PRO A 64 -4.85 -4.86 -9.85
CA PRO A 64 -4.25 -6.18 -10.09
C PRO A 64 -2.72 -6.20 -9.95
N LYS A 65 -2.03 -5.16 -10.45
CA LYS A 65 -0.57 -5.05 -10.36
C LYS A 65 -0.09 -4.95 -8.90
N THR A 66 -0.75 -4.11 -8.10
CA THR A 66 -0.46 -3.99 -6.66
C THR A 66 -0.68 -5.33 -5.96
N ARG A 67 -1.78 -6.03 -6.24
CA ARG A 67 -2.07 -7.34 -5.64
C ARG A 67 -1.02 -8.39 -5.99
N ALA A 68 -0.58 -8.45 -7.25
CA ALA A 68 0.48 -9.35 -7.68
C ALA A 68 1.81 -9.05 -6.99
N ALA A 69 2.17 -7.77 -6.86
CA ALA A 69 3.37 -7.32 -6.14
C ALA A 69 3.31 -7.70 -4.65
N VAL A 70 2.18 -7.50 -3.99
CA VAL A 70 1.96 -7.91 -2.58
C VAL A 70 2.14 -9.41 -2.42
N LYS A 71 1.53 -10.23 -3.28
CA LYS A 71 1.69 -11.69 -3.22
C LYS A 71 3.15 -12.11 -3.39
N LYS A 72 3.86 -11.54 -4.36
CA LYS A 72 5.29 -11.82 -4.58
C LYS A 72 6.14 -11.43 -3.37
N PHE A 73 5.84 -10.30 -2.74
CA PHE A 73 6.48 -9.86 -1.49
C PHE A 73 6.20 -10.86 -0.37
N GLN A 74 4.93 -11.20 -0.14
CA GLN A 74 4.54 -12.16 0.89
C GLN A 74 5.26 -13.51 0.72
N SER A 75 5.27 -14.07 -0.49
CA SER A 75 5.98 -15.33 -0.78
C SER A 75 7.47 -15.25 -0.47
N ARG A 76 8.14 -14.14 -0.83
CA ARG A 76 9.58 -13.96 -0.58
C ARG A 76 9.93 -13.74 0.89
N HIS A 77 8.98 -13.27 1.69
CA HIS A 77 9.15 -13.03 3.13
C HIS A 77 8.47 -14.09 4.01
N HIS A 78 8.18 -15.27 3.46
CA HIS A 78 7.57 -16.41 4.18
C HIS A 78 6.23 -16.07 4.86
N LEU A 79 5.46 -15.15 4.27
CA LEU A 79 4.10 -14.81 4.68
C LEU A 79 3.08 -15.55 3.80
N THR A 80 1.85 -15.69 4.30
CA THR A 80 0.72 -16.16 3.47
C THR A 80 0.51 -15.22 2.30
N ALA A 81 0.66 -15.71 1.06
CA ALA A 81 0.54 -14.94 -0.17
C ALA A 81 -0.93 -14.69 -0.61
N ASP A 82 -1.74 -14.15 0.29
CA ASP A 82 -3.17 -13.89 0.08
C ASP A 82 -3.44 -12.60 -0.75
N GLY A 83 -2.43 -11.75 -0.92
CA GLY A 83 -2.52 -10.48 -1.63
C GLY A 83 -3.19 -9.38 -0.82
N LYS A 84 -3.33 -9.54 0.50
CA LYS A 84 -3.86 -8.55 1.45
C LYS A 84 -2.73 -8.00 2.31
N VAL A 85 -2.77 -6.71 2.61
CA VAL A 85 -1.78 -6.08 3.50
C VAL A 85 -2.39 -5.93 4.88
N GLY A 86 -2.27 -6.98 5.68
CA GLY A 86 -2.59 -6.98 7.11
C GLY A 86 -1.39 -6.60 7.98
N LYS A 87 -1.55 -6.64 9.31
CA LYS A 87 -0.52 -6.23 10.28
C LYS A 87 0.86 -6.87 10.05
N LYS A 88 0.91 -8.18 9.76
CA LYS A 88 2.17 -8.90 9.47
C LYS A 88 2.84 -8.40 8.19
N THR A 89 2.06 -8.21 7.11
CA THR A 89 2.58 -7.67 5.85
C THR A 89 3.05 -6.23 6.01
N TRP A 90 2.32 -5.40 6.76
CA TRP A 90 2.72 -4.02 7.08
C TRP A 90 4.05 -3.98 7.83
N TYR A 91 4.19 -4.79 8.88
CA TYR A 91 5.43 -4.91 9.63
C TYR A 91 6.60 -5.27 8.70
N ALA A 92 6.43 -6.30 7.87
CA ALA A 92 7.45 -6.68 6.90
C ALA A 92 7.75 -5.54 5.90
N LEU A 93 6.76 -4.80 5.39
CA LEU A 93 7.00 -3.68 4.48
C LEU A 93 7.78 -2.51 5.11
N TYR A 94 7.77 -2.36 6.43
CA TYR A 94 8.57 -1.34 7.12
C TYR A 94 9.97 -1.83 7.50
N HIS A 95 10.15 -3.14 7.70
CA HIS A 95 11.38 -3.71 8.26
C HIS A 95 12.15 -4.65 7.30
N ALA A 96 11.65 -4.89 6.09
CA ALA A 96 12.30 -5.71 5.06
C ALA A 96 13.36 -4.97 4.25
#